data_AF-A0A5A7WDD2-F1
#
_entry.id   AF-A0A5A7WDD2-F1
#
_cell.length_a   1.000
_cell.length_b   1.000
_cell.length_c   1.000
_cell.angle_alpha   90.00
_cell.angle_beta   90.00
_cell.angle_gamma   90.00
#
_symmetry.space_group_name_H-M   'P 1'
#
loop_
_entity.id
_entity.type
_entity.pdbx_description
1 polymer ?
#
loop_
_entity_poly.entity_id
_entity_poly.type
_entity_poly.pdbx_seq_one_letter_code
_entity_poly.pdbx_strand_id
1 'polypeptide(L)'
;MTAPNALIQQQGRAAQQLIEQASTLWVTAAEQSDSADGLGIDARINLIHSLVDLWAKGCAAVVQALIAGPIYGAGSSTDLVSVPQPSEPITVPPQPYPRKLTAFGPFERLGSVKATIPTSCIAFKPEILDENGTTFRIMLVDYGYAGANYSGKVVLTRTDGATVPPPDEQAVTVGL
;
A
#
# COMPACT_ATOMS: atom_id res chain seq x y z
N MET A 1 12.43 27.01 3.58
CA MET A 1 11.03 27.28 3.99
C MET A 1 10.27 25.98 3.85
N THR A 2 10.17 25.24 4.95
CA THR A 2 9.50 23.94 5.07
C THR A 2 7.99 24.16 5.16
N ALA A 3 7.21 23.52 4.29
CA ALA A 3 5.75 23.59 4.33
C ALA A 3 5.20 22.64 5.41
N PRO A 4 4.58 23.13 6.49
CA PRO A 4 3.80 22.29 7.39
C PRO A 4 2.33 22.31 6.96
N ASN A 5 1.58 21.23 7.22
CA ASN A 5 0.09 21.15 7.21
C ASN A 5 -0.63 20.41 6.06
N ALA A 6 0.03 19.68 5.17
CA ALA A 6 -0.72 18.84 4.21
C ALA A 6 -1.57 17.76 4.91
N LEU A 7 -1.01 17.11 5.95
CA LEU A 7 -1.67 16.04 6.69
C LEU A 7 -2.88 16.52 7.52
N ILE A 8 -2.73 17.65 8.22
CA ILE A 8 -3.79 18.23 9.05
C ILE A 8 -4.95 18.74 8.18
N GLN A 9 -4.65 19.31 7.01
CA GLN A 9 -5.69 19.73 6.06
C GLN A 9 -6.43 18.54 5.44
N GLN A 10 -5.73 17.43 5.19
CA GLN A 10 -6.34 16.21 4.65
C GLN A 10 -7.28 15.54 5.67
N GLN A 11 -6.88 15.47 6.94
CA GLN A 11 -7.71 14.96 8.03
C GLN A 11 -8.93 15.85 8.29
N GLY A 12 -8.77 17.18 8.25
CA GLY A 12 -9.87 18.13 8.40
C GLY A 12 -10.96 17.98 7.33
N ARG A 13 -10.56 17.76 6.07
CA ARG A 13 -11.52 17.53 4.96
C ARG A 13 -12.28 16.21 5.10
N ALA A 14 -11.60 15.14 5.51
CA ALA A 14 -12.24 13.84 5.73
C ALA A 14 -13.27 13.89 6.88
N ALA A 15 -12.94 14.59 7.97
CA ALA A 15 -13.87 14.79 9.08
C ALA A 15 -15.09 15.63 8.67
N GLN A 16 -14.89 16.70 7.89
CA GLN A 16 -15.98 17.52 7.36
C GLN A 16 -16.93 16.72 6.45
N GLN A 17 -16.39 15.90 5.55
CA GLN A 17 -17.19 15.02 4.68
C GLN A 17 -18.00 14.01 5.48
N LEU A 18 -17.44 13.46 6.56
CA LEU A 18 -18.15 12.52 7.42
C LEU A 18 -19.31 13.20 8.19
N ILE A 19 -19.09 14.42 8.67
CA ILE A 19 -20.14 15.23 9.33
C ILE A 19 -21.25 15.60 8.34
N GLU A 20 -20.91 15.99 7.11
CA GLU A 20 -21.89 16.30 6.06
C GLU A 20 -22.73 15.06 5.69
N GLN A 21 -22.09 13.90 5.50
CA GLN A 21 -22.79 12.64 5.23
C GLN A 21 -23.71 12.23 6.40
N ALA A 22 -23.23 12.39 7.64
CA ALA A 22 -24.04 12.15 8.83
C ALA A 22 -25.28 13.06 8.85
N SER A 23 -25.08 14.37 8.66
CA SER A 23 -26.18 15.35 8.69
C SER A 23 -27.23 15.06 7.62
N THR A 24 -26.79 14.67 6.41
CA THR A 24 -27.70 14.35 5.31
C THR A 24 -28.53 13.09 5.60
N LEU A 25 -27.91 12.06 6.19
CA LEU A 25 -28.59 10.84 6.63
C LEU A 25 -29.63 11.13 7.72
N TRP A 26 -29.31 11.98 8.68
CA TRP A 26 -30.22 12.38 9.75
C TRP A 26 -31.41 13.21 9.24
N VAL A 27 -31.16 14.15 8.31
CA VAL A 27 -32.23 14.94 7.67
C VAL A 27 -33.14 14.04 6.85
N THR A 28 -32.56 13.14 6.05
CA THR A 28 -33.32 12.16 5.25
C THR A 28 -34.16 11.25 6.16
N ALA A 29 -33.60 10.79 7.29
CA ALA A 29 -34.32 9.99 8.27
C ALA A 29 -35.48 10.75 8.90
N ALA A 30 -35.28 12.03 9.25
CA ALA A 30 -36.29 12.88 9.86
C ALA A 30 -37.43 13.18 8.87
N GLU A 31 -37.10 13.57 7.63
CA GLU A 31 -38.09 13.84 6.58
C GLU A 31 -38.93 12.59 6.23
N GLN A 32 -38.30 11.41 6.22
CA GLN A 32 -39.01 10.15 5.96
C GLN A 32 -39.81 9.67 7.18
N SER A 33 -39.39 9.99 8.39
CA SER A 33 -40.12 9.69 9.63
C SER A 33 -41.37 10.56 9.81
N ASP A 34 -41.34 11.81 9.35
CA ASP A 34 -42.47 12.74 9.40
C ASP A 34 -43.46 12.58 8.22
N SER A 35 -43.14 11.73 7.24
CA SER A 35 -44.03 11.45 6.12
C SER A 35 -45.24 10.60 6.54
N ALA A 36 -46.41 10.88 5.95
CA ALA A 36 -47.68 10.23 6.30
C ALA A 36 -47.68 8.69 6.07
N ASP A 37 -46.78 8.19 5.22
CA ASP A 37 -46.62 6.76 4.91
C ASP A 37 -45.63 6.05 5.86
N GLY A 38 -44.84 6.81 6.62
CA GLY A 38 -43.77 6.31 7.48
C GLY A 38 -42.66 5.56 6.73
N LEU A 39 -41.55 5.29 7.41
CA LEU A 39 -40.51 4.43 6.87
C LEU A 39 -41.05 2.98 6.74
N GLY A 40 -41.27 2.51 5.52
CA GLY A 40 -41.47 1.08 5.23
C GLY A 40 -40.28 0.24 5.72
N ILE A 41 -40.49 -1.05 5.96
CA ILE A 41 -39.47 -1.95 6.56
C ILE A 41 -38.14 -1.89 5.79
N ASP A 42 -38.20 -1.89 4.45
CA ASP A 42 -37.00 -1.85 3.60
C ASP A 42 -36.23 -0.52 3.71
N ALA A 43 -36.93 0.60 3.86
CA ALA A 43 -36.32 1.91 4.04
C ALA A 43 -35.63 2.03 5.41
N ARG A 44 -36.20 1.43 6.47
CA ARG A 44 -35.56 1.33 7.79
C ARG A 44 -34.29 0.48 7.74
N ILE A 45 -34.31 -0.63 7.01
CA ILE A 45 -33.15 -1.50 6.85
C ILE A 45 -32.01 -0.77 6.12
N ASN A 46 -32.33 -0.04 5.05
CA ASN A 46 -31.33 0.77 4.33
C ASN A 46 -30.78 1.91 5.18
N LEU A 47 -31.62 2.55 6.00
CA LEU A 47 -31.19 3.59 6.93
C LEU A 47 -30.19 3.04 7.96
N ILE A 48 -30.52 1.90 8.60
CA ILE A 48 -29.66 1.25 9.60
C ILE A 48 -28.33 0.84 8.96
N HIS A 49 -28.34 0.24 7.76
CA HIS A 49 -27.11 -0.11 7.06
C HIS A 49 -26.25 1.12 6.77
N SER A 50 -26.87 2.21 6.34
CA SER A 50 -26.16 3.45 6.04
C SER A 50 -25.56 4.08 7.30
N LEU A 51 -26.26 3.99 8.43
CA LEU A 51 -25.77 4.45 9.72
C LEU A 51 -24.58 3.60 10.23
N VAL A 52 -24.66 2.28 10.09
CA VAL A 52 -23.60 1.35 10.48
C VAL A 52 -22.37 1.53 9.61
N ASP A 53 -22.53 1.69 8.29
CA ASP A 53 -21.44 1.95 7.36
C ASP A 53 -20.74 3.30 7.66
N LEU A 54 -21.54 4.33 7.96
CA LEU A 54 -21.02 5.63 8.40
C LEU A 54 -20.26 5.53 9.73
N TRP A 55 -20.77 4.76 10.69
CA TRP A 55 -20.11 4.53 11.98
C TRP A 55 -18.80 3.75 11.81
N ALA A 56 -18.78 2.73 10.97
CA ALA A 56 -17.56 1.98 10.64
C ALA A 56 -16.50 2.89 9.98
N LYS A 57 -16.90 3.77 9.05
CA LYS A 57 -16.03 4.77 8.42
C LYS A 57 -15.52 5.80 9.43
N GLY A 58 -16.37 6.23 10.37
CA GLY A 58 -16.00 7.14 11.45
C GLY A 58 -14.98 6.52 12.40
N CYS A 59 -15.19 5.28 12.83
CA CYS A 59 -14.24 4.54 13.65
C CYS A 59 -12.89 4.34 12.93
N ALA A 60 -12.90 4.02 11.63
CA ALA A 60 -11.68 3.92 10.84
C ALA A 60 -10.93 5.27 10.75
N ALA A 61 -11.66 6.38 10.57
CA ALA A 61 -11.06 7.72 10.56
C ALA A 61 -10.47 8.11 11.91
N VAL A 62 -11.11 7.74 13.03
CA VAL A 62 -10.59 7.97 14.38
C VAL A 62 -9.35 7.12 14.65
N VAL A 63 -9.34 5.85 14.24
CA VAL A 63 -8.15 4.99 14.34
C VAL A 63 -6.99 5.55 13.52
N GLN A 64 -7.26 6.01 12.29
CA GLN A 64 -6.25 6.68 11.47
C GLN A 64 -5.73 7.97 12.10
N ALA A 65 -6.60 8.76 12.73
CA ALA A 65 -6.21 9.98 13.45
C ALA A 65 -5.42 9.68 14.73
N LEU A 66 -5.74 8.60 15.44
CA LEU A 66 -5.00 8.13 16.62
C LEU A 66 -3.60 7.62 16.24
N ILE A 67 -3.47 6.89 15.14
CA ILE A 67 -2.18 6.47 14.59
C ILE A 67 -1.35 7.69 14.13
N ALA A 68 -2.01 8.72 13.59
CA ALA A 68 -1.37 9.94 13.11
C ALA A 68 -1.18 11.03 14.18
N GLY A 69 -1.62 10.79 15.43
CA GLY A 69 -1.57 11.77 16.51
C GLY A 69 -0.17 11.90 17.15
N PRO A 70 0.17 13.07 17.72
CA PRO A 70 1.51 13.30 18.25
C PRO A 70 1.65 12.64 19.63
N ILE A 71 2.26 11.45 19.65
CA ILE A 71 2.68 10.81 20.89
C ILE A 71 3.93 11.56 21.38
N TYR A 72 3.73 12.48 22.31
CA TYR A 72 4.83 13.15 23.00
C TYR A 72 5.70 12.11 23.73
N GLY A 73 6.94 11.95 23.24
CA GLY A 73 8.09 11.53 24.04
C GLY A 73 8.24 10.04 24.32
N ALA A 74 8.63 9.25 23.33
CA ALA A 74 9.54 8.11 23.54
C ALA A 74 10.08 7.61 22.19
N GLY A 75 11.36 7.85 21.94
CA GLY A 75 12.13 7.13 20.94
C GLY A 75 11.88 7.56 19.49
N SER A 76 12.95 7.98 18.84
CA SER A 76 13.05 7.99 17.39
C SER A 76 12.79 6.58 16.83
N SER A 77 11.58 6.32 16.36
CA SER A 77 11.32 5.28 15.37
C SER A 77 10.18 5.76 14.49
N THR A 78 10.55 6.33 13.35
CA THR A 78 9.77 6.42 12.12
C THR A 78 9.31 5.02 11.69
N ASP A 79 8.39 4.40 12.43
CA ASP A 79 7.91 3.02 12.22
C ASP A 79 6.39 2.90 12.52
N LEU A 80 5.58 3.86 12.10
CA LEU A 80 4.10 3.74 12.13
C LEU A 80 3.42 3.95 10.77
N VAL A 81 4.19 3.86 9.69
CA VAL A 81 3.71 3.26 8.44
C VAL A 81 4.51 1.97 8.34
N SER A 82 3.87 0.81 8.48
CA SER A 82 4.54 -0.47 8.23
C SER A 82 5.11 -0.38 6.82
N VAL A 83 6.42 -0.17 6.68
CA VAL A 83 7.13 -0.31 5.41
C VAL A 83 6.68 -1.65 4.83
N PRO A 84 6.31 -1.75 3.54
CA PRO A 84 5.87 -3.01 2.96
C PRO A 84 6.97 -4.01 3.25
N GLN A 85 6.63 -5.12 3.90
CA GLN A 85 7.65 -6.05 4.32
C GLN A 85 8.42 -6.49 3.06
N PRO A 86 9.76 -6.39 3.06
CA PRO A 86 10.55 -6.89 1.95
C PRO A 86 10.15 -8.33 1.68
N SER A 87 10.17 -8.73 0.41
CA SER A 87 9.90 -10.10 0.02
C SER A 87 10.77 -11.07 0.81
N GLU A 88 10.34 -12.33 0.81
CA GLU A 88 11.21 -13.42 1.23
C GLU A 88 12.57 -13.35 0.51
N PRO A 89 13.67 -13.73 1.20
CA PRO A 89 15.00 -13.73 0.60
C PRO A 89 15.04 -14.67 -0.61
N ILE A 90 15.43 -14.12 -1.75
CA ILE A 90 15.61 -14.86 -3.00
C ILE A 90 17.07 -15.27 -3.09
N THR A 91 17.30 -16.58 -3.21
CA THR A 91 18.65 -17.15 -3.34
C THR A 91 19.02 -17.30 -4.80
N VAL A 92 20.17 -16.77 -5.19
CA VAL A 92 20.78 -16.93 -6.52
C VAL A 92 22.15 -17.60 -6.41
N PRO A 93 22.62 -18.28 -7.48
CA PRO A 93 23.95 -18.84 -7.51
C PRO A 93 25.02 -17.78 -7.24
N PRO A 94 26.06 -18.10 -6.44
CA PRO A 94 27.18 -17.19 -6.20
C PRO A 94 27.96 -16.96 -7.50
N GLN A 95 28.45 -15.75 -7.70
CA GLN A 95 29.28 -15.37 -8.85
C GLN A 95 30.51 -14.59 -8.37
N PRO A 96 31.67 -14.73 -9.04
CA PRO A 96 32.93 -14.10 -8.62
C PRO A 96 33.02 -12.61 -9.01
N TYR A 97 31.90 -11.94 -9.19
CA TYR A 97 31.82 -10.53 -9.60
C TYR A 97 30.54 -9.88 -9.04
N PRO A 98 30.54 -8.57 -8.80
CA PRO A 98 29.35 -7.85 -8.36
C PRO A 98 28.29 -7.73 -9.47
N ARG A 99 27.02 -7.82 -9.08
CA ARG A 99 25.86 -7.85 -9.99
C ARG A 99 24.82 -6.82 -9.57
N LYS A 100 24.41 -5.95 -10.50
CA LYS A 100 23.27 -5.05 -10.33
C LYS A 100 21.97 -5.78 -10.64
N LEU A 101 20.98 -5.61 -9.76
CA LEU A 101 19.66 -6.18 -9.91
C LEU A 101 18.74 -5.18 -10.64
N THR A 102 18.05 -5.66 -11.67
CA THR A 102 17.08 -4.85 -12.43
C THR A 102 15.85 -5.67 -12.76
N ALA A 103 14.66 -5.07 -12.77
CA ALA A 103 13.45 -5.76 -13.22
C ALA A 103 13.38 -5.77 -14.75
N PHE A 104 13.16 -6.95 -15.35
CA PHE A 104 13.07 -7.13 -16.82
C PHE A 104 11.76 -6.60 -17.43
N GLY A 105 10.81 -6.18 -16.59
CA GLY A 105 9.48 -5.76 -17.00
C GLY A 105 8.55 -5.62 -15.80
N PRO A 106 7.28 -5.24 -16.03
CA PRO A 106 6.30 -5.14 -14.96
C PRO A 106 6.06 -6.51 -14.33
N PHE A 107 5.79 -6.52 -13.02
CA PHE A 107 5.43 -7.75 -12.32
C PHE A 107 3.92 -7.96 -12.41
N GLU A 108 3.50 -9.18 -12.71
CA GLU A 108 2.09 -9.52 -12.90
C GLU A 108 1.51 -10.13 -11.63
N ARG A 109 0.31 -9.69 -11.24
CA ARG A 109 -0.36 -10.25 -10.07
C ARG A 109 -0.83 -11.68 -10.34
N LEU A 110 -0.44 -12.60 -9.47
CA LEU A 110 -0.93 -13.97 -9.51
C LEU A 110 -2.45 -14.00 -9.22
N GLY A 111 -3.20 -14.59 -10.14
CA GLY A 111 -4.67 -14.67 -10.06
C GLY A 111 -5.43 -13.47 -10.62
N SER A 112 -4.76 -12.42 -11.12
CA SER A 112 -5.41 -11.33 -11.86
C SER A 112 -4.46 -10.65 -12.86
N VAL A 113 -4.67 -10.90 -14.15
CA VAL A 113 -3.85 -10.38 -15.25
C VAL A 113 -3.95 -8.84 -15.40
N LYS A 114 -4.96 -8.21 -14.80
CA LYS A 114 -5.19 -6.76 -14.94
C LYS A 114 -4.37 -5.88 -13.99
N ALA A 115 -3.80 -6.45 -12.93
CA ALA A 115 -3.02 -5.70 -11.96
C ALA A 115 -1.53 -5.99 -12.16
N THR A 116 -0.79 -5.00 -12.66
CA THR A 116 0.66 -5.09 -12.87
C THR A 116 1.38 -4.01 -12.07
N ILE A 117 2.58 -4.34 -11.55
CA ILE A 117 3.46 -3.40 -10.88
C ILE A 117 4.45 -2.86 -11.91
N PRO A 118 4.48 -1.55 -12.16
CA PRO A 118 5.51 -0.93 -12.98
C PRO A 118 6.90 -1.14 -12.37
N THR A 119 7.94 -1.28 -13.20
CA THR A 119 9.33 -1.44 -12.72
C THR A 119 9.81 -0.29 -11.84
N SER A 120 9.28 0.92 -12.04
CA SER A 120 9.56 2.10 -11.21
C SER A 120 9.10 1.96 -9.76
N CYS A 121 8.16 1.05 -9.49
CA CYS A 121 7.62 0.79 -8.16
C CYS A 121 8.34 -0.36 -7.46
N ILE A 122 9.38 -0.94 -8.07
CA ILE A 122 10.14 -2.08 -7.58
C ILE A 122 11.56 -1.63 -7.21
N ALA A 123 11.97 -1.89 -5.98
CA ALA A 123 13.33 -1.69 -5.49
C ALA A 123 13.93 -3.03 -5.03
N PHE A 124 15.26 -3.09 -4.99
CA PHE A 124 16.00 -4.28 -4.55
C PHE A 124 16.85 -3.94 -3.33
N LYS A 125 16.95 -4.90 -2.39
CA LYS A 125 17.83 -4.79 -1.22
C LYS A 125 18.67 -6.06 -1.08
N PRO A 126 20.00 -5.97 -1.26
CA PRO A 126 20.75 -4.80 -1.75
C PRO A 126 20.48 -4.53 -3.25
N GLU A 127 20.71 -3.29 -3.74
CA GLU A 127 20.58 -2.98 -5.19
C GLU A 127 21.70 -3.65 -6.00
N ILE A 128 22.89 -3.72 -5.40
CA ILE A 128 24.06 -4.39 -5.94
C ILE A 128 24.36 -5.58 -5.04
N LEU A 129 24.40 -6.76 -5.65
CA LEU A 129 24.80 -7.98 -5.01
C LEU A 129 26.32 -8.08 -5.12
N ASP A 130 27.02 -8.06 -3.99
CA ASP A 130 28.48 -8.15 -3.93
C ASP A 130 28.99 -9.49 -4.49
N GLU A 131 30.31 -9.58 -4.66
CA GLU A 131 30.99 -10.81 -5.05
C GLU A 131 30.61 -11.96 -4.11
N ASN A 132 30.22 -13.10 -4.69
CA ASN A 132 29.70 -14.28 -3.97
C ASN A 132 28.42 -14.02 -3.16
N GLY A 133 27.80 -12.84 -3.29
CA GLY A 133 26.48 -12.57 -2.73
C GLY A 133 25.45 -13.51 -3.34
N THR A 134 24.67 -14.16 -2.47
CA THR A 134 23.67 -15.16 -2.87
C THR A 134 22.25 -14.73 -2.56
N THR A 135 22.03 -13.65 -1.81
CA THR A 135 20.69 -13.30 -1.31
C THR A 135 20.34 -11.85 -1.61
N PHE A 136 19.14 -11.63 -2.14
CA PHE A 136 18.53 -10.31 -2.24
C PHE A 136 17.04 -10.37 -1.92
N ARG A 137 16.45 -9.19 -1.68
CA ARG A 137 15.01 -9.02 -1.44
C ARG A 137 14.44 -7.98 -2.39
N ILE A 138 13.17 -8.13 -2.70
CA ILE A 138 12.39 -7.19 -3.49
C ILE A 138 11.56 -6.34 -2.53
N MET A 139 11.55 -5.04 -2.75
CA MET A 139 10.78 -4.07 -1.97
C MET A 139 9.88 -3.27 -2.90
N LEU A 140 8.71 -2.90 -2.39
CA LEU A 140 7.84 -1.94 -3.08
C LEU A 140 8.21 -0.51 -2.70
N VAL A 141 8.29 0.34 -3.70
CA VAL A 141 8.39 1.79 -3.52
C VAL A 141 7.01 2.41 -3.32
N ASP A 142 5.99 1.82 -3.94
CA ASP A 142 4.59 2.26 -3.86
C ASP A 142 3.73 1.25 -3.08
N TYR A 143 3.09 1.75 -2.04
CA TYR A 143 2.24 1.00 -1.11
C TYR A 143 0.93 0.53 -1.75
N GLY A 144 0.50 1.12 -2.88
CA GLY A 144 -0.73 0.73 -3.60
C GLY A 144 -0.71 -0.70 -4.14
N TYR A 145 0.45 -1.34 -4.19
CA TYR A 145 0.66 -2.69 -4.71
C TYR A 145 0.94 -3.73 -3.62
N ALA A 146 0.87 -3.37 -2.34
CA ALA A 146 1.09 -4.28 -1.22
C ALA A 146 -0.14 -5.18 -0.95
N GLY A 147 0.08 -6.36 -0.36
CA GLY A 147 -0.93 -7.34 0.01
C GLY A 147 -1.28 -8.35 -1.09
N ALA A 148 -0.40 -8.56 -2.07
CA ALA A 148 -0.66 -9.50 -3.16
C ALA A 148 0.61 -10.26 -3.60
N ASN A 149 0.40 -11.38 -4.29
CA ASN A 149 1.48 -12.17 -4.85
C ASN A 149 1.71 -11.76 -6.30
N TYR A 150 2.97 -11.56 -6.67
CA TYR A 150 3.38 -11.13 -7.98
C TYR A 150 4.46 -12.05 -8.55
N SER A 151 4.42 -12.23 -9.87
CA SER A 151 5.43 -12.96 -10.62
C SER A 151 6.10 -12.05 -11.64
N GLY A 152 7.41 -12.19 -11.79
CA GLY A 152 8.19 -11.36 -12.69
C GLY A 152 9.57 -11.94 -12.95
N LYS A 153 10.35 -11.19 -13.72
CA LYS A 153 11.74 -11.53 -14.06
C LYS A 153 12.68 -10.46 -13.55
N VAL A 154 13.76 -10.90 -12.91
CA VAL A 154 14.88 -10.06 -12.45
C VAL A 154 16.10 -10.39 -13.29
N VAL A 155 16.72 -9.37 -13.87
CA VAL A 155 17.98 -9.49 -14.60
C VAL A 155 19.12 -9.10 -13.68
N LEU A 156 20.11 -9.98 -13.57
CA LEU A 156 21.37 -9.72 -12.87
C LEU A 156 22.42 -9.34 -13.92
N THR A 157 22.86 -8.08 -13.89
CA THR A 157 23.85 -7.55 -14.83
C THR A 157 25.16 -7.26 -14.11
N ARG A 158 26.30 -7.60 -14.70
CA ARG A 158 27.62 -7.23 -14.14
C ARG A 158 27.75 -5.72 -13.99
N THR A 159 28.34 -5.26 -12.88
CA THR A 159 28.63 -3.83 -12.66
C THR A 159 29.98 -3.38 -13.22
N ASP A 160 30.86 -4.32 -13.56
CA ASP A 160 32.21 -4.04 -14.09
C ASP A 160 32.24 -3.78 -15.61
N GLY A 161 31.08 -3.76 -16.27
CA GLY A 161 30.95 -3.46 -17.69
C GLY A 161 31.34 -4.61 -18.63
N ALA A 162 31.70 -5.77 -18.11
CA ALA A 162 31.96 -6.95 -18.94
C ALA A 162 30.64 -7.58 -19.42
N THR A 163 30.54 -7.86 -20.73
CA THR A 163 29.37 -8.52 -21.37
C THR A 163 29.40 -10.05 -21.28
N VAL A 164 30.44 -10.61 -20.67
CA VAL A 164 30.62 -12.06 -20.49
C VAL A 164 30.75 -12.37 -19.00
N PRO A 165 29.97 -13.31 -18.44
CA PRO A 165 28.88 -14.05 -19.07
C PRO A 165 27.64 -13.16 -19.33
N PRO A 166 26.71 -13.59 -20.20
CA PRO A 166 25.47 -12.86 -20.49
C PRO A 166 24.62 -12.62 -19.22
N PRO A 167 23.76 -11.59 -19.22
CA PRO A 167 22.89 -11.29 -18.09
C PRO A 167 22.04 -12.50 -17.70
N ASP A 168 21.94 -12.75 -16.40
CA ASP A 168 21.19 -13.89 -15.86
C ASP A 168 19.74 -13.47 -15.60
N GLU A 169 18.78 -14.22 -16.17
CA GLU A 169 17.35 -13.97 -15.99
C GLU A 169 16.79 -14.90 -14.92
N GLN A 170 16.45 -14.36 -13.75
CA GLN A 170 15.82 -15.11 -12.68
C GLN A 170 14.31 -14.83 -12.67
N ALA A 171 13.51 -15.87 -12.91
CA ALA A 171 12.08 -15.82 -12.63
C ALA A 171 11.86 -15.83 -11.11
N VAL A 172 11.04 -14.90 -10.62
CA VAL A 172 10.76 -14.72 -9.19
C VAL A 172 9.27 -14.63 -8.96
N THR A 173 8.82 -15.22 -7.85
CA THR A 173 7.46 -15.06 -7.34
C THR A 173 7.58 -14.57 -5.91
N VAL A 174 6.93 -13.44 -5.61
CA VAL A 174 7.06 -12.76 -4.33
C VAL A 174 5.69 -12.33 -3.80
N GLY A 175 5.47 -12.55 -2.51
CA GLY A 175 4.45 -11.84 -1.76
C GLY A 175 4.99 -10.48 -1.35
N LEU A 176 4.28 -9.42 -1.69
CA LEU A 176 4.63 -8.03 -1.39
C LEU A 176 3.45 -7.32 -0.73
#